data_AF-A0A1I5BWW7-F1
#
_entry.id   AF-A0A1I5BWW7-F1
#
_cell.length_a   1.000
_cell.length_b   1.000
_cell.length_c   1.000
_cell.angle_alpha   90.00
_cell.angle_beta   90.00
_cell.angle_gamma   90.00
#
_symmetry.space_group_name_H-M   'P 1'
#
loop_
_entity.id
_entity.type
_entity.pdbx_description
1 polymer ?
#
loop_
_entity_poly.entity_id
_entity_poly.type
_entity_poly.pdbx_seq_one_letter_code
_entity_poly.pdbx_strand_id
1 'polypeptide(L)'
;MFIPFLFMYYLIKNKYINVVMITFLVFSFLGDFSSVLFENPLMVSLSSMFYCLSYLSLAYAAVSRIRFFNIDKVVGICLLLVFTINAYLMYQLFEVLQIKISDTTEIALFGVKSMALMVLAFMAFATYLNKDTKASILFLSTALCFIFADVLYYISNYYVYHYSFVVLDRLLHVLGLFFLFNYIIEYNRKRKKRIVLQSSSTAEQIVV
;
A
#
# COMPACT_ATOMS: atom_id res chain seq x y z
N MET A 1 1.79 -9.98 12.90
CA MET A 1 1.24 -11.31 13.27
C MET A 1 -0.12 -11.66 12.63
N PHE A 2 -0.91 -10.72 12.08
CA PHE A 2 -2.22 -11.03 11.46
C PHE A 2 -2.18 -11.36 9.96
N ILE A 3 -1.04 -11.06 9.31
CA ILE A 3 -0.82 -11.25 7.87
C ILE A 3 -1.01 -12.72 7.44
N PRO A 4 -0.53 -13.75 8.18
CA PRO A 4 -0.67 -15.16 7.76
C PRO A 4 -2.12 -15.68 7.76
N PHE A 5 -2.93 -15.24 8.73
CA PHE A 5 -4.33 -15.66 8.83
C PHE A 5 -5.19 -15.04 7.72
N LEU A 6 -4.96 -13.75 7.44
CA LEU A 6 -5.57 -13.07 6.30
C LEU A 6 -5.10 -13.66 4.96
N PHE A 7 -3.82 -14.02 4.86
CA PHE A 7 -3.24 -14.70 3.70
C PHE A 7 -3.87 -16.07 3.44
N MET A 8 -4.02 -16.89 4.49
CA MET A 8 -4.72 -18.18 4.42
C MET A 8 -6.18 -18.02 4.01
N TYR A 9 -6.93 -17.12 4.66
CA TYR A 9 -8.33 -16.87 4.32
C TYR A 9 -8.48 -16.41 2.86
N TYR A 10 -7.55 -15.59 2.37
CA TYR A 10 -7.57 -15.09 1.00
C TYR A 10 -7.22 -16.16 -0.05
N LEU A 11 -6.20 -16.98 0.22
CA LEU A 11 -5.83 -18.13 -0.62
C LEU A 11 -6.97 -19.14 -0.75
N ILE A 12 -7.69 -19.41 0.33
CA ILE A 12 -8.82 -20.33 0.35
C ILE A 12 -9.97 -19.83 -0.55
N LYS A 13 -10.17 -18.50 -0.61
CA LYS A 13 -11.33 -17.91 -1.31
C LYS A 13 -11.07 -17.58 -2.78
N ASN A 14 -9.81 -17.44 -3.22
CA ASN A 14 -9.49 -16.92 -4.56
C ASN A 14 -8.40 -17.75 -5.27
N LYS A 15 -8.78 -18.45 -6.36
CA LYS A 15 -7.89 -19.36 -7.11
C LYS A 15 -6.83 -18.66 -8.00
N TYR A 16 -6.91 -17.33 -8.16
CA TYR A 16 -6.03 -16.57 -9.05
C TYR A 16 -5.44 -15.34 -8.34
N ILE A 17 -4.20 -15.47 -7.87
CA ILE A 17 -3.43 -14.38 -7.28
C ILE A 17 -2.33 -13.98 -8.29
N ASN A 18 -2.18 -12.68 -8.53
CA ASN A 18 -1.10 -12.16 -9.38
C ASN A 18 0.24 -12.27 -8.62
N VAL A 19 1.31 -12.67 -9.30
CA VAL A 19 2.67 -12.82 -8.75
C VAL A 19 3.09 -11.60 -7.92
N VAL A 20 2.82 -10.39 -8.40
CA VAL A 20 3.18 -9.15 -7.69
C VAL A 20 2.51 -9.03 -6.30
N MET A 21 1.30 -9.57 -6.15
CA MET A 21 0.61 -9.60 -4.85
C MET A 21 1.17 -10.66 -3.92
N ILE A 22 1.63 -11.80 -4.46
CA ILE A 22 2.35 -12.81 -3.68
C ILE A 22 3.65 -12.19 -3.15
N THR A 23 4.38 -11.46 -4.00
CA THR A 23 5.60 -10.76 -3.63
C THR A 23 5.36 -9.74 -2.51
N PHE A 24 4.32 -8.91 -2.62
CA PHE A 24 3.88 -8.00 -1.54
C PHE A 24 3.63 -8.74 -0.22
N LEU A 25 2.84 -9.81 -0.25
CA LEU A 25 2.45 -10.55 0.95
C LEU A 25 3.64 -11.24 1.61
N VAL A 26 4.53 -11.84 0.82
CA VAL A 26 5.75 -12.49 1.30
C VAL A 26 6.66 -11.47 1.98
N PHE A 27 6.93 -10.32 1.34
CA PHE A 27 7.77 -9.28 1.94
C PHE A 27 7.13 -8.66 3.18
N SER A 28 5.82 -8.42 3.17
CA SER A 28 5.13 -7.91 4.36
C SER A 28 5.18 -8.90 5.53
N PHE A 29 5.09 -10.21 5.24
CA PHE A 29 5.22 -11.25 6.26
C PHE A 29 6.65 -11.34 6.82
N LEU A 30 7.67 -11.25 5.95
CA LEU A 30 9.08 -11.19 6.37
C LEU A 30 9.36 -9.98 7.25
N GLY A 31 8.77 -8.82 6.94
CA GLY A 31 8.87 -7.61 7.77
C GLY A 31 8.26 -7.82 9.17
N ASP A 32 7.06 -8.41 9.24
CA ASP A 32 6.36 -8.78 10.48
C ASP A 32 7.14 -9.82 11.32
N PHE A 33 7.79 -10.78 10.66
CA PHE A 33 8.57 -11.82 11.31
C PHE A 33 9.87 -11.25 11.90
N SER A 34 10.54 -10.39 11.13
CA SER A 34 11.78 -9.71 11.53
C SER A 34 11.58 -8.76 12.71
N SER A 35 10.42 -8.09 12.82
CA SER A 35 10.15 -7.17 13.94
C SER A 35 9.81 -7.88 15.25
N VAL A 36 9.25 -9.10 15.19
CA VAL A 36 8.83 -9.84 16.39
C VAL A 36 9.96 -10.68 16.98
N LEU A 37 10.87 -11.19 16.15
CA LEU A 37 11.80 -12.22 16.60
C LEU A 37 13.03 -11.70 17.35
N PHE A 38 13.45 -10.44 17.17
CA PHE A 38 14.70 -9.97 17.76
C PHE A 38 14.71 -8.45 18.00
N GLU A 39 14.89 -8.02 19.26
CA GLU A 39 15.05 -6.61 19.68
C GLU A 39 16.42 -6.00 19.28
N ASN A 40 17.03 -6.48 18.21
CA ASN A 40 18.36 -6.05 17.78
C ASN A 40 18.21 -4.92 16.73
N PRO A 41 18.93 -3.79 16.83
CA PRO A 41 18.81 -2.66 15.88
C PRO A 41 18.97 -3.06 14.40
N LEU A 42 19.83 -4.05 14.11
CA LEU A 42 19.99 -4.60 12.76
C LEU A 42 18.70 -5.23 12.21
N MET A 43 17.86 -5.82 13.07
CA MET A 43 16.62 -6.50 12.69
C MET A 43 15.45 -5.53 12.50
N VAL A 44 15.45 -4.39 13.19
CA VAL A 44 14.54 -3.26 12.93
C VAL A 44 14.78 -2.66 11.54
N SER A 45 16.06 -2.52 11.18
CA SER A 45 16.50 -2.09 9.86
C SER A 45 16.07 -3.07 8.75
N LEU A 46 16.27 -4.38 8.96
CA LEU A 46 15.80 -5.44 8.06
C LEU A 46 14.29 -5.47 7.89
N SER A 47 13.52 -5.31 8.97
CA SER A 47 12.06 -5.24 8.91
C SER A 47 11.61 -4.06 8.03
N SER A 48 12.21 -2.88 8.23
CA SER A 48 11.93 -1.69 7.44
C SER A 48 12.26 -1.86 5.96
N MET A 49 13.35 -2.55 5.63
CA MET A 49 13.68 -2.92 4.24
C MET A 49 12.63 -3.83 3.61
N PHE A 50 12.18 -4.87 4.31
CA PHE A 50 11.15 -5.77 3.80
C PHE A 50 9.82 -5.04 3.58
N TYR A 51 9.42 -4.16 4.49
CA TYR A 51 8.25 -3.31 4.30
C TYR A 51 8.40 -2.36 3.10
N CYS A 52 9.59 -1.77 2.92
CA CYS A 52 9.86 -0.93 1.75
C CYS A 52 9.70 -1.71 0.43
N LEU A 53 10.32 -2.90 0.33
CA LEU A 53 10.18 -3.79 -0.82
C LEU A 53 8.72 -4.18 -1.09
N SER A 54 7.98 -4.45 -0.02
CA SER A 54 6.55 -4.73 -0.08
C SER A 54 5.80 -3.54 -0.72
N TYR A 55 5.93 -2.33 -0.19
CA TYR A 55 5.24 -1.16 -0.73
C TYR A 55 5.67 -0.81 -2.16
N LEU A 56 6.95 -0.95 -2.50
CA LEU A 56 7.44 -0.76 -3.86
C LEU A 56 6.82 -1.76 -4.84
N SER A 57 6.67 -3.02 -4.44
CA SER A 57 6.02 -4.04 -5.29
C SER A 57 4.55 -3.67 -5.55
N LEU A 58 3.85 -3.16 -4.55
CA LEU A 58 2.47 -2.72 -4.67
C LEU A 58 2.35 -1.45 -5.53
N ALA A 59 3.28 -0.50 -5.37
CA ALA A 59 3.37 0.69 -6.20
C ALA A 59 3.64 0.33 -7.66
N TYR A 60 4.57 -0.58 -7.92
CA TYR A 60 4.84 -1.11 -9.27
C TYR A 60 3.61 -1.80 -9.88
N ALA A 61 2.86 -2.57 -9.07
CA ALA A 61 1.59 -3.16 -9.49
C ALA A 61 0.54 -2.10 -9.89
N ALA A 62 0.54 -0.96 -9.19
CA ALA A 62 -0.37 0.15 -9.48
C ALA A 62 0.05 0.89 -10.76
N VAL A 63 1.34 1.24 -10.88
CA VAL A 63 1.92 1.95 -12.04
C VAL A 63 1.67 1.17 -13.33
N SER A 64 1.98 -0.12 -13.36
CA SER A 64 1.78 -0.99 -14.54
C SER A 64 0.32 -1.09 -15.00
N ARG A 65 -0.64 -0.71 -14.15
CA ARG A 65 -2.08 -0.79 -14.43
C ARG A 65 -2.74 0.56 -14.72
N ILE A 66 -2.02 1.66 -14.52
CA ILE A 66 -2.52 3.02 -14.75
C ILE A 66 -2.11 3.45 -16.15
N ARG A 67 -3.10 3.69 -17.02
CA ARG A 67 -2.89 4.42 -18.27
C ARG A 67 -2.92 5.90 -17.93
N PHE A 68 -1.75 6.54 -17.87
CA PHE A 68 -1.57 7.96 -17.53
C PHE A 68 -2.16 8.94 -18.57
N PHE A 69 -2.73 8.46 -19.66
CA PHE A 69 -2.84 9.24 -20.87
C PHE A 69 -3.86 10.39 -20.86
N ASN A 70 -4.84 10.43 -19.95
CA ASN A 70 -5.88 11.49 -19.94
C ASN A 70 -6.17 12.00 -18.52
N ILE A 71 -5.17 12.56 -17.83
CA ILE A 71 -5.44 13.25 -16.55
C ILE A 71 -6.00 14.64 -16.86
N ASP A 72 -7.23 14.92 -16.43
CA ASP A 72 -7.83 16.25 -16.55
C ASP A 72 -7.02 17.31 -15.77
N LYS A 73 -7.00 18.53 -16.29
CA LYS A 73 -6.21 19.64 -15.70
C LYS A 73 -6.58 19.91 -14.25
N VAL A 74 -7.87 19.79 -13.89
CA VAL A 74 -8.38 19.94 -12.52
C VAL A 74 -7.86 18.80 -11.63
N VAL A 75 -7.91 17.56 -12.11
CA VAL A 75 -7.40 16.37 -11.41
C VAL A 75 -5.90 16.51 -11.14
N GLY A 76 -5.14 17.01 -12.13
CA GLY A 76 -3.71 17.29 -11.98
C GLY A 76 -3.40 18.30 -10.88
N ILE A 77 -4.16 19.40 -10.80
CA ILE A 77 -4.01 20.41 -9.75
C ILE A 77 -4.31 19.83 -8.37
N CYS A 78 -5.40 19.07 -8.22
CA CYS A 78 -5.74 18.40 -6.96
C CYS A 78 -4.63 17.43 -6.52
N LEU A 79 -4.10 16.63 -7.44
CA LEU A 79 -3.00 15.71 -7.16
C LEU A 79 -1.74 16.45 -6.70
N LEU A 80 -1.38 17.56 -7.36
CA LEU A 80 -0.21 18.36 -7.02
C LEU A 80 -0.36 19.00 -5.64
N LEU A 81 -1.55 19.51 -5.32
CA LEU A 81 -1.84 20.11 -4.01
C LEU A 81 -1.75 19.07 -2.89
N VAL A 82 -2.42 17.92 -3.05
CA VAL A 82 -2.39 16.83 -2.06
C VAL A 82 -0.95 16.30 -1.90
N PHE A 83 -0.21 16.14 -2.99
CA PHE A 83 1.18 15.71 -2.94
C PHE A 83 2.06 16.71 -2.18
N THR A 84 1.94 18.00 -2.47
CA THR A 84 2.71 19.06 -1.80
C THR A 84 2.45 19.10 -0.29
N ILE A 85 1.18 19.02 0.13
CA ILE A 85 0.82 19.00 1.55
C ILE A 85 1.42 17.77 2.24
N ASN A 86 1.29 16.58 1.65
CA ASN A 86 1.83 15.35 2.22
C ASN A 86 3.37 15.36 2.25
N ALA A 87 4.02 15.91 1.23
CA ALA A 87 5.48 16.07 1.20
C ALA A 87 5.97 16.99 2.32
N TYR A 88 5.27 18.11 2.55
CA TYR A 88 5.58 19.03 3.65
C TYR A 88 5.39 18.36 5.02
N LEU A 89 4.27 17.66 5.23
CA LEU A 89 4.03 16.94 6.49
C LEU A 89 5.08 15.84 6.74
N MET A 90 5.50 15.13 5.69
CA MET A 90 6.56 14.14 5.79
C MET A 90 7.90 14.78 6.13
N TYR A 91 8.23 15.93 5.54
CA TYR A 91 9.44 16.68 5.88
C TYR A 91 9.46 17.08 7.36
N GLN A 92 8.33 17.59 7.89
CA GLN A 92 8.21 17.92 9.32
C GLN A 92 8.40 16.68 10.21
N LEU A 93 7.81 15.54 9.84
CA LEU A 93 8.02 14.28 10.57
C LEU A 93 9.50 13.86 10.55
N PHE A 94 10.16 14.02 9.40
CA PHE A 94 11.57 13.68 9.22
C PHE A 94 12.49 14.53 10.09
N GLU A 95 12.27 15.84 10.18
CA GLU A 95 13.05 16.73 11.07
C GLU A 95 12.96 16.28 12.53
N VAL A 96 11.75 15.95 13.00
CA VAL A 96 11.54 15.48 14.38
C VAL A 96 12.25 14.14 14.61
N LEU A 97 12.17 13.22 13.66
CA LEU A 97 12.81 11.90 13.75
C LEU A 97 14.34 12.01 13.75
N GLN A 98 14.92 12.92 12.96
CA GLN A 98 16.36 13.13 12.91
C GLN A 98 16.95 13.61 14.25
N ILE A 99 16.14 14.31 15.07
CA ILE A 99 16.56 14.74 16.41
C ILE A 99 16.51 13.59 17.43
N LYS A 100 15.57 12.65 17.25
CA LYS A 100 15.32 11.56 18.20
C LYS A 100 16.11 10.29 17.94
N ILE A 101 16.37 9.97 16.67
CA ILE A 101 17.07 8.75 16.26
C ILE A 101 18.55 9.06 16.06
N SER A 102 19.43 8.36 16.76
CA SER A 102 20.88 8.52 16.60
C SER A 102 21.46 7.73 15.42
N ASP A 103 20.75 6.70 14.96
CA ASP A 103 21.17 5.84 13.86
C ASP A 103 20.77 6.41 12.48
N THR A 104 21.76 6.87 11.72
CA THR A 104 21.57 7.39 10.36
C THR A 104 20.97 6.38 9.39
N THR A 105 21.21 5.07 9.57
CA THR A 105 20.66 4.02 8.71
C THR A 105 19.17 3.83 8.92
N GLU A 106 18.70 3.92 10.17
CA GLU A 106 17.29 3.82 10.53
C GLU A 106 16.49 5.02 9.98
N ILE A 107 17.04 6.23 10.08
CA ILE A 107 16.46 7.45 9.49
C ILE A 107 16.37 7.35 7.97
N ALA A 108 17.43 6.86 7.30
CA ALA A 108 17.43 6.70 5.85
C ALA A 108 16.37 5.70 5.40
N LEU A 109 16.25 4.56 6.09
CA LEU A 109 15.24 3.55 5.79
C LEU A 109 13.82 4.05 6.03
N PHE A 110 13.60 4.83 7.08
CA PHE A 110 12.35 5.54 7.29
C PHE A 110 12.01 6.41 6.07
N GLY A 111 12.94 7.29 5.68
CA GLY A 111 12.76 8.20 4.55
C GLY A 111 12.40 7.46 3.26
N VAL A 112 13.14 6.39 2.93
CA VAL A 112 12.87 5.59 1.73
C VAL A 112 11.52 4.86 1.81
N LYS A 113 11.18 4.27 2.97
CA LYS A 113 9.90 3.58 3.17
C LYS A 113 8.71 4.54 3.03
N SER A 114 8.80 5.72 3.64
CA SER A 114 7.75 6.72 3.56
C SER A 114 7.64 7.36 2.17
N MET A 115 8.75 7.51 1.45
CA MET A 115 8.75 7.91 0.04
C MET A 115 7.99 6.89 -0.82
N ALA A 116 8.21 5.59 -0.59
CA ALA A 116 7.49 4.53 -1.30
C ALA A 116 5.98 4.56 -1.02
N LEU A 117 5.58 4.81 0.23
CA LEU A 117 4.17 5.00 0.60
C LEU A 117 3.57 6.26 -0.03
N MET A 118 4.33 7.34 -0.13
CA MET A 118 3.88 8.58 -0.79
C MET A 118 3.62 8.35 -2.28
N VAL A 119 4.51 7.63 -2.96
CA VAL A 119 4.30 7.22 -4.36
C VAL A 119 3.05 6.35 -4.47
N LEU A 120 2.89 5.35 -3.59
CA LEU A 120 1.69 4.50 -3.58
C LEU A 120 0.41 5.33 -3.40
N ALA A 121 0.40 6.28 -2.48
CA ALA A 121 -0.70 7.20 -2.21
C ALA A 121 -1.05 8.04 -3.44
N PHE A 122 -0.02 8.61 -4.07
CA PHE A 122 -0.17 9.41 -5.28
C PHE A 122 -0.83 8.59 -6.41
N MET A 123 -0.36 7.37 -6.63
CA MET A 123 -0.93 6.47 -7.63
C MET A 123 -2.38 6.07 -7.29
N ALA A 124 -2.69 5.88 -6.00
CA ALA A 124 -4.02 5.54 -5.55
C ALA A 124 -5.01 6.70 -5.74
N PHE A 125 -4.60 7.93 -5.37
CA PHE A 125 -5.37 9.14 -5.63
C PHE A 125 -5.58 9.39 -7.11
N ALA A 126 -4.54 9.25 -7.93
CA ALA A 126 -4.66 9.43 -9.38
C ALA A 126 -5.63 8.42 -9.99
N THR A 127 -5.63 7.17 -9.50
CA THR A 127 -6.56 6.13 -9.96
C THR A 127 -8.00 6.38 -9.49
N TYR A 128 -8.17 6.95 -8.30
CA TYR A 128 -9.47 7.35 -7.77
C TYR A 128 -10.08 8.47 -8.60
N LEU A 129 -9.37 9.58 -8.77
CA LEU A 129 -9.87 10.74 -9.49
C LEU A 129 -10.14 10.47 -10.98
N ASN A 130 -9.37 9.60 -11.62
CA ASN A 130 -9.55 9.30 -13.05
C ASN A 130 -10.68 8.32 -13.37
N LYS A 131 -11.01 7.38 -12.46
CA LYS A 131 -11.89 6.26 -12.80
C LYS A 131 -13.13 6.16 -11.91
N ASP A 132 -13.14 6.83 -10.77
CA ASP A 132 -14.21 6.82 -9.76
C ASP A 132 -14.96 5.47 -9.65
N THR A 133 -14.19 4.38 -9.47
CA THR A 133 -14.77 3.05 -9.32
C THR A 133 -14.62 2.55 -7.90
N LYS A 134 -15.52 1.66 -7.48
CA LYS A 134 -15.38 0.90 -6.23
C LYS A 134 -13.98 0.31 -6.01
N ALA A 135 -13.32 -0.17 -7.07
CA ALA A 135 -11.96 -0.69 -6.96
C ALA A 135 -10.94 0.43 -6.69
N SER A 136 -11.08 1.59 -7.34
CA SER A 136 -10.22 2.74 -7.09
C SER A 136 -10.36 3.25 -5.66
N ILE A 137 -11.59 3.30 -5.13
CA ILE A 137 -11.86 3.68 -3.73
C ILE A 137 -11.17 2.71 -2.76
N LEU A 138 -11.35 1.39 -2.96
CA LEU A 138 -10.72 0.37 -2.11
C LEU A 138 -9.18 0.48 -2.13
N PHE A 139 -8.60 0.78 -3.30
CA PHE A 139 -7.16 0.97 -3.42
C PHE A 139 -6.68 2.25 -2.71
N LEU A 140 -7.43 3.35 -2.81
CA LEU A 140 -7.17 4.58 -2.05
C LEU A 140 -7.27 4.35 -0.54
N SER A 141 -8.32 3.69 -0.07
CA SER A 141 -8.49 3.33 1.34
C SER A 141 -7.32 2.47 1.85
N THR A 142 -6.83 1.53 1.02
CA THR A 142 -5.64 0.72 1.35
C THR A 142 -4.41 1.61 1.59
N ALA A 143 -4.11 2.50 0.64
CA ALA A 143 -2.95 3.38 0.74
C ALA A 143 -3.03 4.30 1.96
N LEU A 144 -4.19 4.92 2.20
CA LEU A 144 -4.41 5.77 3.37
C LEU A 144 -4.24 5.01 4.68
N CYS A 145 -4.81 3.81 4.79
CA CYS A 145 -4.64 2.97 5.98
C CYS A 145 -3.17 2.65 6.27
N PHE A 146 -2.38 2.32 5.24
CA PHE A 146 -0.95 2.05 5.42
C PHE A 146 -0.16 3.30 5.81
N ILE A 147 -0.45 4.46 5.21
CA ILE A 147 0.21 5.72 5.58
C ILE A 147 -0.09 6.08 7.04
N PHE A 148 -1.36 6.03 7.44
CA PHE A 148 -1.73 6.36 8.82
C PHE A 148 -1.17 5.36 9.83
N ALA A 149 -1.16 4.06 9.50
CA ALA A 149 -0.51 3.05 10.33
C ALA A 149 0.99 3.35 10.50
N ASP A 150 1.67 3.71 9.41
CA ASP A 150 3.10 4.02 9.43
C ASP A 150 3.42 5.25 10.28
N VAL A 151 2.67 6.35 10.08
CA VAL A 151 2.84 7.57 10.88
C VAL A 151 2.58 7.31 12.37
N LEU A 152 1.55 6.55 12.72
CA LEU A 152 1.26 6.20 14.11
C LEU A 152 2.32 5.30 14.73
N TYR A 153 2.88 4.37 13.97
CA TYR A 153 4.01 3.54 14.40
C TYR A 153 5.22 4.41 14.76
N TYR A 154 5.52 5.44 13.97
CA TYR A 154 6.63 6.35 14.29
C TYR A 154 6.34 7.24 15.49
N ILE A 155 5.12 7.78 15.58
CA ILE A 155 4.72 8.60 16.72
C ILE A 155 4.81 7.78 18.02
N SER A 156 4.34 6.53 18.00
CA SER A 156 4.33 5.67 19.18
C SER A 156 5.73 5.24 19.62
N ASN A 157 6.65 4.98 18.69
CA ASN A 157 8.00 4.51 19.02
C ASN A 157 8.99 5.64 19.34
N TYR A 158 8.89 6.82 18.70
CA TYR A 158 9.93 7.86 18.81
C TYR A 158 9.46 9.20 19.38
N TYR A 159 8.14 9.45 19.44
CA TYR A 159 7.61 10.74 19.91
C TYR A 159 6.92 10.62 21.28
N VAL A 160 5.74 9.98 21.32
CA VAL A 160 4.96 9.78 22.54
C VAL A 160 4.42 8.37 22.53
N TYR A 161 5.02 7.50 23.34
CA TYR A 161 4.51 6.17 23.54
C TYR A 161 3.17 6.22 24.27
N HIS A 162 2.11 5.81 23.58
CA HIS A 162 0.79 5.61 24.16
C HIS A 162 0.19 4.33 23.61
N TYR A 163 -0.35 3.48 24.48
CA TYR A 163 -0.91 2.19 24.09
C TYR A 163 -2.01 2.32 23.02
N SER A 164 -2.81 3.38 23.11
CA SER A 164 -3.85 3.70 22.11
C SER A 164 -3.29 3.85 20.70
N PHE A 165 -2.11 4.46 20.53
CA PHE A 165 -1.48 4.62 19.21
C PHE A 165 -0.97 3.29 18.68
N VAL A 166 -0.43 2.43 19.55
CA VAL A 166 0.03 1.09 19.18
C VAL A 166 -1.14 0.23 18.71
N VAL A 167 -2.27 0.27 19.41
CA VAL A 167 -3.47 -0.47 18.98
C VAL A 167 -4.02 0.09 17.67
N LEU A 168 -4.04 1.41 17.53
CA LEU A 168 -4.56 2.08 16.34
C LEU A 168 -3.70 1.81 15.10
N ASP A 169 -2.37 1.78 15.22
CA ASP A 169 -1.46 1.41 14.12
C ASP A 169 -1.79 0.01 13.59
N ARG A 170 -1.96 -0.96 14.51
CA ARG A 170 -2.18 -2.36 14.15
C ARG A 170 -3.54 -2.54 13.49
N LEU A 171 -4.56 -1.86 14.03
CA LEU A 171 -5.91 -1.87 13.46
C LEU A 171 -5.92 -1.27 12.05
N LEU A 172 -5.27 -0.13 11.84
CA LEU A 172 -5.16 0.50 10.52
C LEU A 172 -4.42 -0.39 9.53
N HIS A 173 -3.33 -1.03 9.95
CA HIS A 173 -2.60 -1.96 9.10
C HIS A 173 -3.46 -3.17 8.68
N VAL A 174 -4.23 -3.73 9.61
CA VAL A 174 -5.17 -4.84 9.33
C VAL A 174 -6.31 -4.39 8.41
N LEU A 175 -6.87 -3.20 8.64
CA LEU A 175 -7.90 -2.63 7.78
C LEU A 175 -7.37 -2.34 6.37
N GLY A 176 -6.14 -1.85 6.25
CA GLY A 176 -5.47 -1.64 4.96
C GLY A 176 -5.35 -2.95 4.18
N LEU A 177 -4.93 -4.03 4.83
CA LEU A 177 -4.90 -5.36 4.20
C LEU A 177 -6.30 -5.84 3.80
N PHE A 178 -7.31 -5.64 4.65
CA PHE A 178 -8.70 -5.99 4.34
C PHE A 178 -9.20 -5.26 3.09
N PHE A 179 -8.94 -3.95 2.96
CA PHE A 179 -9.29 -3.20 1.76
C PHE A 179 -8.51 -3.66 0.53
N LEU A 180 -7.23 -3.98 0.68
CA LEU A 180 -6.40 -4.50 -0.40
C LEU A 180 -6.97 -5.81 -0.96
N PHE A 181 -7.38 -6.73 -0.10
CA PHE A 181 -7.97 -7.99 -0.53
C PHE A 181 -9.30 -7.80 -1.27
N ASN A 182 -10.16 -6.91 -0.76
CA ASN A 182 -11.41 -6.55 -1.43
C ASN A 182 -11.16 -5.88 -2.78
N TYR A 183 -10.14 -5.02 -2.87
CA TYR A 183 -9.70 -4.41 -4.13
C TYR A 183 -9.34 -5.50 -5.17
N ILE A 184 -8.54 -6.49 -4.78
CA ILE A 184 -8.11 -7.56 -5.69
C ILE A 184 -9.31 -8.41 -6.13
N ILE A 185 -10.23 -8.76 -5.22
CA ILE A 185 -11.45 -9.51 -5.57
C ILE A 185 -12.27 -8.75 -6.61
N GLU A 186 -12.54 -7.47 -6.35
CA GLU A 186 -13.33 -6.63 -7.25
C GLU A 186 -12.66 -6.47 -8.61
N TYR A 187 -11.33 -6.32 -8.62
CA TYR A 187 -10.54 -6.22 -9.84
C TYR A 187 -10.60 -7.51 -10.67
N ASN A 188 -10.37 -8.66 -10.04
CA ASN A 188 -10.42 -9.97 -10.71
C ASN A 188 -11.82 -10.28 -11.25
N ARG A 189 -12.87 -9.90 -10.52
CA ARG A 189 -14.26 -10.00 -10.96
C ARG A 189 -14.50 -9.21 -12.26
N LYS A 190 -14.03 -7.96 -12.32
CA LYS A 190 -14.14 -7.12 -13.53
C LYS A 190 -13.30 -7.65 -14.69
N ARG A 191 -12.12 -8.23 -14.43
CA ARG A 191 -11.29 -8.87 -15.47
C ARG A 191 -12.00 -10.09 -16.06
N LYS A 192 -12.52 -11.00 -15.22
CA LYS A 192 -13.26 -12.19 -15.69
C LYS A 192 -14.48 -11.81 -16.53
N LYS A 193 -15.26 -10.81 -16.10
CA LYS A 193 -16.39 -10.30 -16.90
C LYS A 193 -15.97 -9.81 -18.28
N ARG A 194 -14.86 -9.06 -18.38
CA ARG A 194 -14.34 -8.57 -19.67
C ARG A 194 -13.89 -9.69 -20.61
N ILE A 195 -13.22 -10.71 -20.08
CA ILE A 195 -12.79 -11.87 -20.88
C ILE A 195 -14.00 -12.63 -21.43
N VAL A 196 -15.02 -12.87 -20.59
CA VAL A 196 -16.25 -13.55 -21.02
C VAL A 196 -16.98 -12.75 -22.10
N LEU A 197 -17.14 -11.43 -21.92
CA LEU A 197 -17.75 -10.54 -22.91
C LEU A 197 -17.00 -10.52 -24.26
N GLN A 198 -15.67 -10.52 -24.22
CA GLN A 198 -14.85 -10.61 -25.44
C GLN A 198 -15.04 -11.96 -26.14
N SER A 199 -15.04 -13.07 -25.39
CA SER A 199 -15.26 -14.39 -25.97
C SER A 199 -16.66 -14.56 -26.60
N SER A 200 -17.70 -13.95 -26.02
CA SER A 200 -19.04 -13.97 -26.61
C SER A 200 -19.14 -13.09 -27.87
N SER A 201 -18.51 -11.90 -27.88
CA SER A 201 -18.52 -11.04 -29.08
C SER A 201 -17.75 -11.66 -30.25
N THR A 202 -16.66 -12.38 -29.97
CA THR A 202 -15.89 -13.08 -31.01
C THR A 202 -16.65 -14.29 -31.54
N ALA A 203 -17.44 -14.98 -30.72
CA ALA A 203 -18.29 -16.08 -31.16
C ALA A 203 -19.42 -15.60 -32.09
N GLU A 204 -20.05 -14.45 -31.80
CA GLU A 204 -21.08 -13.87 -32.68
C GLU A 204 -20.53 -13.42 -34.04
N GLN A 205 -19.29 -12.95 -34.11
CA GLN A 205 -18.64 -12.56 -35.38
C GLN A 205 -18.26 -13.73 -36.28
N ILE A 206 -18.19 -14.97 -35.77
CA ILE A 206 -17.85 -16.18 -36.54
C ILE A 206 -19.09 -16.83 -37.15
N VAL A 207 -20.30 -16.48 -36.67
CA VAL A 207 -21.58 -17.09 -37.08
C VAL A 207 -22.29 -16.28 -38.18
N VAL A 208 -21.69 -15.16 -38.64
CA VAL A 208 -22.22 -14.31 -39.73
C VAL A 208 -21.42 -14.51 -41.01
#